data_AF-A0A2V5TCC1-F1
#
_entry.id   AF-A0A2V5TCC1-F1
#
_cell.length_a   1.000
_cell.length_b   1.000
_cell.length_c   1.000
_cell.angle_alpha   90.00
_cell.angle_beta   90.00
_cell.angle_gamma   90.00
#
_symmetry.space_group_name_H-M   'P 1'
#
loop_
_entity.id
_entity.type
_entity.pdbx_description
1 polymer ?
#
loop_
_entity_poly.entity_id
_entity_poly.type
_entity_poly.pdbx_seq_one_letter_code
_entity_poly.pdbx_strand_id
1 'polypeptide(L)'
;IAYQSDLEFVAKTMQRIVEEELGEEMMERIAVYRDLLARTPVDELEVREHPRVIFRVDEVTWIDAIVRYLVAPREAGSMKSRLIPKLLAALNAAPEKVMFPKDNAR
;
A
#
# COMPACT_ATOMS: atom_id res chain seq x y z
N ILE A 1 -13.30 2.14 3.18
CA ILE A 1 -13.72 3.53 2.86
C ILE A 1 -15.09 3.52 2.21
N ALA A 2 -15.83 4.62 2.24
CA ALA A 2 -17.15 4.69 1.60
C ALA A 2 -17.07 4.74 0.07
N TYR A 3 -18.20 4.55 -0.61
CA TYR A 3 -18.30 4.70 -2.07
C TYR A 3 -18.12 6.15 -2.54
N GLN A 4 -18.47 7.11 -1.68
CA GLN A 4 -18.35 8.54 -1.95
C GLN A 4 -16.95 9.09 -1.67
N SER A 5 -16.03 8.25 -1.22
CA SER A 5 -14.65 8.65 -0.93
C SER A 5 -13.92 9.12 -2.20
N ASP A 6 -13.02 10.07 -2.03
CA ASP A 6 -12.07 10.50 -3.05
C ASP A 6 -10.98 9.42 -3.22
N LEU A 7 -11.22 8.48 -4.15
CA LEU A 7 -10.33 7.35 -4.40
C LEU A 7 -8.94 7.78 -4.87
N GLU A 8 -8.85 8.89 -5.61
CA GLU A 8 -7.56 9.41 -6.08
C GLU A 8 -6.75 9.97 -4.91
N PHE A 9 -7.39 10.74 -4.03
CA PHE A 9 -6.76 11.25 -2.81
C PHE A 9 -6.27 10.10 -1.91
N VAL A 10 -7.12 9.07 -1.71
CA VAL A 10 -6.75 7.90 -0.90
C VAL A 10 -5.56 7.18 -1.53
N ALA A 11 -5.61 6.90 -2.84
CA ALA A 11 -4.54 6.20 -3.54
C ALA A 11 -3.21 6.95 -3.46
N LYS A 12 -3.20 8.25 -3.79
CA LYS A 12 -1.99 9.08 -3.73
C LYS A 12 -1.42 9.18 -2.33
N THR A 13 -2.29 9.34 -1.32
CA THR A 13 -1.86 9.40 0.08
C THR A 13 -1.23 8.09 0.52
N MET A 14 -1.86 6.95 0.24
CA MET A 14 -1.33 5.64 0.60
C MET A 14 -0.03 5.32 -0.13
N GLN A 15 0.06 5.61 -1.44
CA GLN A 15 1.29 5.39 -2.21
C GLN A 15 2.45 6.21 -1.65
N ARG A 16 2.26 7.52 -1.48
CA ARG A 16 3.30 8.42 -0.98
C ARG A 16 3.82 7.98 0.39
N ILE A 17 2.93 7.67 1.34
CA ILE A 17 3.35 7.23 2.68
C ILE A 17 4.14 5.92 2.63
N VAL A 18 3.76 4.99 1.75
CA VAL A 18 4.50 3.73 1.62
C VAL A 18 5.85 3.94 0.93
N GLU A 19 5.94 4.81 -0.08
CA GLU A 19 7.21 5.17 -0.73
C GLU A 19 8.17 5.86 0.26
N GLU A 20 7.68 6.83 1.03
CA GLU A 20 8.45 7.51 2.08
C GLU A 20 8.98 6.53 3.15
N GLU A 21 8.21 5.49 3.49
CA GLU A 21 8.59 4.51 4.50
C GLU A 21 9.53 3.40 4.00
N LEU A 22 9.36 2.97 2.74
CA LEU A 22 10.28 2.03 2.10
C LEU A 22 11.68 2.65 2.02
N GLY A 23 11.75 3.95 1.73
CA GLY A 23 13.00 4.68 1.59
C GLY A 23 13.77 4.30 0.32
N GLU A 24 14.71 5.16 -0.07
CA GLU A 24 15.54 5.00 -1.27
C GLU A 24 16.39 3.71 -1.22
N GLU A 25 16.96 3.37 -0.06
CA GLU A 25 17.85 2.20 0.11
C GLU A 25 17.13 0.86 -0.13
N MET A 26 15.85 0.76 0.22
CA MET A 26 15.06 -0.45 -0.04
C MET A 26 14.66 -0.57 -1.51
N MET A 27 14.37 0.55 -2.17
CA MET A 27 14.08 0.60 -3.60
C MET A 27 15.28 0.15 -4.44
N GLU A 28 16.49 0.58 -4.08
CA GLU A 28 17.74 0.11 -4.72
C GLU A 28 17.92 -1.42 -4.57
N ARG A 29 17.62 -1.97 -3.38
CA ARG A 29 17.71 -3.43 -3.15
C ARG A 29 16.68 -4.22 -3.96
N ILE A 30 15.51 -3.65 -4.20
CA ILE A 30 14.48 -4.25 -5.06
C ILE A 30 14.96 -4.31 -6.51
N ALA A 31 15.60 -3.25 -7.01
CA ALA A 31 16.19 -3.23 -8.35
C ALA A 31 17.27 -4.30 -8.52
N VAL A 32 18.14 -4.49 -7.52
CA VAL A 32 19.15 -5.57 -7.51
C VAL A 32 18.49 -6.95 -7.47
N TYR A 33 17.45 -7.13 -6.67
CA TYR A 33 16.72 -8.40 -6.60
C TYR A 33 16.05 -8.75 -7.93
N ARG A 34 15.54 -7.75 -8.65
CA ARG A 34 15.01 -7.92 -10.02
C ARG A 34 16.09 -8.33 -11.01
N ASP A 35 17.27 -7.71 -10.97
CA ASP A 35 18.41 -8.11 -11.83
C ASP A 35 18.82 -9.57 -11.60
N LEU A 36 18.76 -10.04 -10.35
CA LEU A 36 19.02 -11.44 -10.01
C LEU A 36 17.91 -12.38 -10.52
N LEU A 37 16.64 -11.98 -10.40
CA LEU A 37 15.50 -12.76 -10.90
C LEU A 37 15.46 -12.85 -12.43
N ALA A 38 15.83 -11.77 -13.13
CA ALA A 38 15.92 -11.73 -14.58
C ALA A 38 16.93 -12.74 -15.16
N ARG A 39 17.86 -13.24 -14.34
CA ARG A 39 18.85 -14.28 -14.71
C ARG A 39 18.31 -15.70 -14.50
N THR A 40 17.05 -15.86 -14.10
CA THR A 40 16.39 -17.15 -13.89
C THR A 40 15.22 -17.33 -14.86
N PRO A 41 14.90 -18.54 -15.34
CA PRO A 41 13.77 -18.80 -16.24
C PRO A 41 12.41 -18.76 -15.53
N VAL A 42 12.34 -18.16 -14.34
CA VAL A 42 11.07 -17.86 -13.68
C VAL A 42 10.48 -16.70 -14.46
N ASP A 43 9.52 -17.02 -15.34
CA ASP A 43 8.78 -16.04 -16.13
C ASP A 43 8.40 -14.84 -15.28
N GLU A 44 8.64 -13.67 -15.87
CA GLU A 44 8.36 -12.30 -15.46
C GLU A 44 7.04 -12.15 -14.67
N LEU A 45 7.03 -12.57 -13.40
CA LEU A 45 6.15 -12.00 -12.39
C LEU A 45 6.44 -10.50 -12.46
N GLU A 46 5.51 -9.68 -12.98
CA GLU A 46 5.64 -8.22 -13.04
C GLU A 46 6.03 -7.69 -11.65
N VAL A 47 7.34 -7.61 -11.35
CA VAL A 47 7.85 -7.09 -10.10
C VAL A 47 7.75 -5.58 -10.22
N ARG A 48 6.59 -5.06 -9.83
CA ARG A 48 6.34 -3.63 -9.82
C ARG A 48 7.10 -3.02 -8.64
N GLU A 49 8.02 -2.13 -8.97
CA GLU A 49 8.94 -1.50 -8.02
C GLU A 49 8.22 -0.55 -7.07
N HIS A 50 7.13 0.08 -7.54
CA HIS A 50 6.39 1.06 -6.77
C HIS A 50 5.17 0.47 -6.06
N PRO A 51 4.83 0.97 -4.86
CA PRO A 51 3.60 0.65 -4.19
C PRO A 51 2.38 0.94 -5.05
N ARG A 52 1.44 0.00 -5.09
CA ARG A 52 0.17 0.17 -5.83
C ARG A 52 -1.01 0.02 -4.90
N VAL A 53 -1.97 0.92 -5.06
CA VAL A 53 -3.26 0.84 -4.37
C VAL A 53 -4.28 0.16 -5.27
N ILE A 54 -4.98 -0.80 -4.71
CA ILE A 54 -6.04 -1.58 -5.33
C ILE A 54 -7.30 -1.33 -4.51
N PHE A 55 -8.39 -1.01 -5.20
CA PHE A 55 -9.70 -0.89 -4.58
C PHE A 55 -10.50 -2.16 -4.84
N ARG A 56 -11.03 -2.76 -3.78
CA ARG A 56 -11.91 -3.92 -3.87
C ARG A 56 -13.24 -3.56 -3.21
N VAL A 57 -14.33 -3.83 -3.91
CA VAL A 57 -15.67 -3.73 -3.34
C VAL A 57 -15.89 -4.93 -2.42
N ASP A 58 -16.24 -4.67 -1.16
CA ASP A 58 -16.66 -5.70 -0.22
C ASP A 58 -18.19 -5.91 -0.31
N GLU A 59 -18.70 -7.06 0.15
CA GLU A 59 -20.14 -7.39 0.16
C GLU A 59 -20.95 -6.41 1.05
N VAL A 60 -20.29 -5.78 2.02
CA VAL A 60 -20.90 -4.85 2.98
C VAL A 60 -20.54 -3.41 2.60
N THR A 61 -21.31 -2.72 1.75
CA THR A 61 -21.34 -1.24 1.50
C THR A 61 -20.03 -0.40 1.53
N TRP A 62 -18.87 -1.02 1.50
CA TRP A 62 -17.56 -0.42 1.75
C TRP A 62 -16.59 -0.86 0.66
N ILE A 63 -15.56 -0.05 0.47
CA ILE A 63 -14.46 -0.32 -0.44
C ILE A 63 -13.20 -0.55 0.40
N ASP A 64 -12.53 -1.67 0.18
CA ASP A 64 -11.19 -1.93 0.69
C ASP A 64 -10.17 -1.16 -0.15
N ALA A 65 -9.31 -0.38 0.51
CA ALA A 65 -8.14 0.22 -0.11
C ALA A 65 -6.91 -0.60 0.30
N ILE A 66 -6.33 -1.33 -0.64
CA ILE A 66 -5.24 -2.28 -0.41
C ILE A 66 -3.98 -1.73 -1.05
N VAL A 67 -2.96 -1.41 -0.25
CA VAL A 67 -1.63 -1.07 -0.79
C VAL A 67 -0.74 -2.31 -0.83
N ARG A 68 -0.25 -2.64 -2.03
CA ARG A 68 0.72 -3.71 -2.27
C ARG A 68 2.09 -3.09 -2.50
N TYR A 69 3.10 -3.61 -1.81
CA TYR A 69 4.49 -3.20 -1.91
C TYR A 69 5.40 -4.42 -1.73
N LEU A 70 6.66 -4.29 -2.14
CA LEU A 70 7.69 -5.30 -1.97
C LEU A 70 8.59 -4.94 -0.80
N VAL A 71 8.97 -5.94 -0.01
CA VAL A 71 9.84 -5.79 1.16
C VAL A 71 10.57 -7.11 1.41
N ALA A 72 11.75 -7.06 2.02
CA ALA A 72 12.45 -8.27 2.44
C ALA A 72 11.56 -9.10 3.40
N PRO A 73 11.49 -10.44 3.27
CA PRO A 73 10.61 -11.27 4.09
C PRO A 73 10.78 -11.08 5.60
N ARG A 74 12.02 -10.83 6.05
CA ARG A 74 12.35 -10.61 7.47
C ARG A 74 11.82 -9.27 8.02
N GLU A 75 11.58 -8.32 7.14
CA GLU A 75 11.12 -6.96 7.50
C GLU A 75 9.61 -6.79 7.32
N ALA A 76 8.92 -7.73 6.67
CA ALA A 76 7.50 -7.62 6.36
C ALA A 76 6.61 -7.32 7.58
N GLY A 77 6.89 -7.94 8.72
CA GLY A 77 6.17 -7.65 9.97
C GLY A 77 6.43 -6.24 10.49
N SER A 78 7.71 -5.85 10.59
CA SER A 78 8.10 -4.52 11.08
C SER A 78 7.59 -3.40 10.18
N MET A 79 7.66 -3.59 8.87
CA MET A 79 7.16 -2.64 7.86
C MET A 79 5.65 -2.41 8.03
N LYS A 80 4.86 -3.49 8.15
CA LYS A 80 3.41 -3.37 8.42
C LYS A 80 3.12 -2.61 9.71
N SER A 81 3.84 -2.91 10.80
CA SER A 81 3.63 -2.24 12.09
C SER A 81 3.95 -0.74 12.05
N ARG A 82 4.92 -0.30 11.25
CA ARG A 82 5.25 1.12 11.07
C ARG A 82 4.28 1.84 10.12
N LEU A 83 3.85 1.16 9.06
CA LEU A 83 2.96 1.74 8.04
C LEU A 83 1.54 1.98 8.55
N ILE A 84 0.94 1.03 9.27
CA ILE A 84 -0.46 1.13 9.72
C ILE A 84 -0.76 2.46 10.43
N PRO A 85 -0.03 2.87 11.50
CA PRO A 85 -0.33 4.12 12.19
C PRO A 85 -0.09 5.35 11.31
N LYS A 86 0.93 5.35 10.44
CA LYS A 86 1.22 6.47 9.52
C LYS A 86 0.12 6.65 8.48
N LEU A 87 -0.32 5.55 7.89
CA LEU A 87 -1.42 5.54 6.92
C LEU A 87 -2.72 6.01 7.57
N LEU A 88 -3.06 5.47 8.74
CA LEU A 88 -4.26 5.89 9.48
C LEU A 88 -4.20 7.37 9.86
N ALA A 89 -3.06 7.87 10.33
CA ALA A 89 -2.91 9.28 10.67
C ALA A 89 -3.09 10.18 9.44
N ALA A 90 -2.43 9.86 8.32
CA ALA A 90 -2.52 10.64 7.09
C ALA A 90 -3.94 10.64 6.49
N LEU A 91 -4.63 9.50 6.53
CA LEU A 91 -5.98 9.37 6.01
C LEU A 91 -7.01 10.06 6.92
N ASN A 92 -6.86 9.94 8.25
CA ASN A 92 -7.74 10.62 9.20
C ASN A 92 -7.57 12.15 9.22
N ALA A 93 -6.51 12.69 8.60
CA ALA A 93 -6.35 14.14 8.43
C ALA A 93 -7.32 14.75 7.40
N ALA A 94 -7.98 13.93 6.58
CA ALA A 94 -8.98 14.37 5.60
C ALA A 94 -10.24 13.47 5.68
N PRO A 95 -10.97 13.48 6.81
CA PRO A 95 -12.10 12.58 7.05
C PRO A 95 -13.23 12.73 6.03
N GLU A 96 -13.43 13.93 5.49
CA GLU A 96 -14.41 14.25 4.45
C GLU A 96 -14.07 13.62 3.10
N LYS A 97 -12.79 13.36 2.83
CA LYS A 97 -12.32 12.72 1.58
C LYS A 97 -12.24 11.21 1.72
N VAL A 98 -11.77 10.73 2.88
CA VAL A 98 -11.53 9.30 3.09
C VAL A 98 -12.81 8.58 3.49
N MET A 99 -13.68 9.22 4.28
CA MET A 99 -14.96 8.67 4.73
C MET A 99 -14.82 7.24 5.28
N PHE A 100 -14.00 7.09 6.33
CA PHE A 100 -13.91 5.81 7.03
C PHE A 100 -15.28 5.40 7.59
N PRO A 101 -15.58 4.09 7.62
CA PRO A 101 -16.76 3.57 8.30
C PRO A 101 -16.84 4.11 9.73
N LYS A 102 -17.99 4.66 10.12
CA LYS A 102 -18.19 5.23 11.47
C LYS A 102 -18.45 4.16 12.53
N ASP A 103 -18.87 2.97 12.11
CA ASP A 103 -19.09 1.84 13.00
C ASP A 103 -17.85 0.95 13.06
N ASN A 104 -17.51 0.52 14.28
CA ASN A 104 -16.73 -0.69 14.49
C ASN A 104 -17.61 -1.87 14.06
N ALA A 105 -17.73 -2.10 12.74
CA ALA A 105 -18.32 -3.30 12.19
C ALA A 105 -17.39 -4.47 12.54
N ARG A 106 -17.56 -5.01 13.75
CA ARG A 106 -16.83 -6.15 14.25
C ARG A 106 -17.80 -7.16 14.84
#